data_AF-A0AAD6S504-F1
#
_entry.id   AF-A0AAD6S504-F1
#
_cell.length_a   1.000
_cell.length_b   1.000
_cell.length_c   1.000
_cell.angle_alpha   90.00
_cell.angle_beta   90.00
_cell.angle_gamma   90.00
#
_symmetry.space_group_name_H-M   'P 1'
#
loop_
_entity.id
_entity.type
_entity.pdbx_description
1 polymer ?
#
loop_
_entity_poly.entity_id
_entity_poly.type
_entity_poly.pdbx_seq_one_letter_code
_entity_poly.pdbx_strand_id
1 'polypeptide(L)'
;MEVTRAQIEKSLTRANFNGLFRTPLAAMNQFYKAQDAASCLEAEAGAVRSAMASQRTETSQHLADLNVEDAMVVECGTGRKSWRICVPNPDDGIADEVVFAVQGIITRSNLVPTNVQHMDHRRALRLTQHIEITGFETGVFEESMTRLEVAQDIFAQHFSGHPVSRLATPIGRTGHVLGASNQIFTLKVDTPTEQGSEFQPGMDPLGSLERLKSEELIHGPENVVRYYKRTRDQSTGKTSYDTSFPGIFRPGDIAEMHASLIAIRTGDKKIKITCRLHAVTLLDNSYTKAATIDKIMHKSRPTSATQV
;
A
#
# COMPACT_ATOMS: atom_id res chain seq x y z
N MET A 1 -1.25 28.22 21.28
CA MET A 1 -1.04 28.85 19.96
C MET A 1 -2.03 28.25 19.01
N GLU A 2 -3.18 28.89 18.82
CA GLU A 2 -4.19 28.43 17.85
C GLU A 2 -3.66 28.66 16.43
N VAL A 3 -3.36 27.57 15.73
CA VAL A 3 -3.07 27.62 14.31
C VAL A 3 -4.41 27.55 13.59
N THR A 4 -4.76 28.61 12.86
CA THR A 4 -6.04 28.66 12.14
C THR A 4 -6.08 27.64 11.00
N ARG A 5 -7.23 26.98 10.79
CA ARG A 5 -7.52 26.03 9.71
C ARG A 5 -7.01 26.48 8.33
N ALA A 6 -7.14 27.77 8.03
CA ALA A 6 -6.67 28.37 6.79
C ALA A 6 -5.13 28.31 6.61
N GLN A 7 -4.36 28.38 7.70
CA GLN A 7 -2.90 28.25 7.66
C GLN A 7 -2.47 26.79 7.45
N ILE A 8 -3.25 25.82 7.95
CA ILE A 8 -3.02 24.38 7.75
C ILE A 8 -3.33 24.02 6.28
N GLU A 9 -4.48 24.42 5.77
CA GLU A 9 -4.91 24.16 4.38
C GLU A 9 -3.95 24.78 3.33
N LYS A 10 -3.45 26.00 3.58
CA LYS A 10 -2.48 26.68 2.69
C LYS A 10 -1.08 26.02 2.71
N SER A 11 -0.76 25.25 3.75
CA SER A 11 0.50 24.49 3.88
C SER A 11 0.41 23.07 3.32
N LEU A 12 -0.79 22.47 3.30
CA LEU A 12 -1.08 21.16 2.70
C LEU A 12 -1.16 21.24 1.17
N THR A 13 -1.65 22.36 0.63
CA THR A 13 -1.79 22.59 -0.82
C THR A 13 -0.48 22.91 -1.54
N ARG A 14 0.58 23.31 -0.82
CA ARG A 14 1.93 23.55 -1.39
C ARG A 14 2.84 22.32 -1.40
N ALA A 15 2.37 21.15 -0.98
CA ALA A 15 3.15 19.92 -1.02
C ALA A 15 3.24 19.41 -2.47
N ASN A 16 4.27 19.85 -3.20
CA ASN A 16 4.82 19.06 -4.29
C ASN A 16 5.21 17.69 -3.72
N PHE A 17 4.35 16.69 -3.94
CA PHE A 17 4.57 15.28 -3.55
C PHE A 17 5.80 14.63 -4.22
N ASN A 18 6.51 15.37 -5.09
CA ASN A 18 7.64 14.87 -5.86
C ASN A 18 9.02 15.12 -5.21
N GLY A 19 9.08 15.76 -4.03
CA GLY A 19 10.32 16.35 -3.51
C GLY A 19 11.15 15.56 -2.49
N LEU A 20 10.64 14.48 -1.87
CA LEU A 20 11.33 13.82 -0.74
C LEU A 20 11.65 12.33 -0.93
N PHE A 21 11.48 11.78 -2.14
CA PHE A 21 11.56 10.32 -2.36
C PHE A 21 12.52 9.88 -3.47
N ARG A 22 13.57 10.66 -3.75
CA ARG A 22 14.68 10.20 -4.61
C ARG A 22 15.63 9.29 -3.83
N THR A 23 15.21 8.06 -3.61
CA THR A 23 16.17 6.95 -3.56
C THR A 23 15.99 6.24 -4.91
N PRO A 24 17.03 6.15 -5.75
CA PRO A 24 16.95 5.31 -6.92
C PRO A 24 16.65 3.87 -6.48
N LEU A 25 16.13 3.09 -7.42
CA LEU A 25 16.05 1.63 -7.50
C LEU A 25 17.44 0.96 -7.30
N ALA A 26 18.17 1.33 -6.25
CA ALA A 26 19.52 0.93 -5.96
C ALA A 26 19.49 -0.49 -5.38
N ALA A 27 19.42 -1.41 -6.34
CA ALA A 27 19.78 -2.81 -6.26
C ALA A 27 19.01 -3.57 -5.18
N MET A 28 17.92 -4.20 -5.60
CA MET A 28 17.73 -5.58 -5.14
C MET A 28 19.08 -6.27 -5.21
N ASN A 29 19.49 -6.79 -4.06
CA ASN A 29 20.82 -7.30 -3.81
C ASN A 29 21.28 -8.17 -5.00
N GLN A 30 22.51 -8.05 -5.47
CA GLN A 30 23.02 -8.83 -6.61
C GLN A 30 22.87 -10.36 -6.43
N PHE A 31 22.73 -10.82 -5.18
CA PHE A 31 22.47 -12.22 -4.83
C PHE A 31 20.98 -12.61 -4.91
N TYR A 32 20.09 -11.67 -5.22
CA TYR A 32 18.65 -11.91 -5.33
C TYR A 32 18.34 -12.56 -6.69
N LYS A 33 17.71 -13.73 -6.65
CA LYS A 33 17.32 -14.49 -7.83
C LYS A 33 16.00 -13.97 -8.40
N ALA A 34 16.08 -12.87 -9.13
CA ALA A 34 14.92 -12.15 -9.67
C ALA A 34 14.01 -13.04 -10.53
N GLN A 35 14.60 -13.85 -11.41
CA GLN A 35 13.84 -14.72 -12.30
C GLN A 35 13.05 -15.78 -11.52
N ASP A 36 13.69 -16.45 -10.56
CA ASP A 36 13.04 -17.47 -9.75
C ASP A 36 11.91 -16.87 -8.90
N ALA A 37 12.11 -15.66 -8.36
CA ALA A 37 11.08 -14.95 -7.61
C ALA A 37 9.90 -14.53 -8.50
N ALA A 38 10.16 -14.11 -9.75
CA ALA A 38 9.12 -13.78 -10.72
C ALA A 38 8.30 -15.01 -11.11
N SER A 39 8.95 -16.16 -11.36
CA SER A 39 8.26 -17.42 -11.62
C SER A 39 7.44 -17.89 -10.42
N CYS A 40 7.93 -17.68 -9.19
CA CYS A 40 7.17 -17.94 -7.98
C CYS A 40 5.96 -17.01 -7.87
N LEU A 41 6.13 -15.70 -8.12
CA LEU A 41 5.03 -14.73 -8.14
C LEU A 41 3.91 -15.16 -9.09
N GLU A 42 4.25 -15.59 -10.31
CA GLU A 42 3.25 -16.04 -11.29
C GLU A 42 2.45 -17.25 -10.79
N ALA A 43 3.15 -18.25 -10.23
CA ALA A 43 2.52 -19.43 -9.65
C ALA A 43 1.63 -19.07 -8.45
N GLU A 44 2.10 -18.15 -7.60
CA GLU A 44 1.35 -17.71 -6.42
C GLU A 44 0.10 -16.92 -6.79
N ALA A 45 0.18 -16.04 -7.78
CA ALA A 45 -0.98 -15.30 -8.26
C ALA A 45 -2.03 -16.23 -8.86
N GLY A 46 -1.62 -17.24 -9.65
CA GLY A 46 -2.53 -18.27 -10.17
C GLY A 46 -3.21 -19.10 -9.06
N ALA A 47 -2.45 -19.47 -8.01
CA ALA A 47 -2.99 -20.19 -6.86
C ALA A 47 -3.99 -19.35 -6.05
N VAL A 48 -3.68 -18.06 -5.82
CA VAL A 48 -4.58 -17.15 -5.10
C VAL A 48 -5.85 -16.88 -5.90
N ARG A 49 -5.77 -16.61 -7.20
CA ARG A 49 -6.97 -16.45 -8.06
C ARG A 49 -7.89 -17.68 -7.96
N SER A 50 -7.30 -18.88 -7.95
CA SER A 50 -8.05 -20.14 -7.83
C SER A 50 -8.66 -20.35 -6.43
N ALA A 51 -7.95 -19.97 -5.37
CA ALA A 51 -8.42 -20.10 -3.99
C ALA A 51 -9.48 -19.04 -3.63
N MET A 52 -9.35 -17.81 -4.13
CA MET A 52 -10.31 -16.72 -3.94
C MET A 52 -11.69 -17.03 -4.55
N ALA A 53 -11.75 -17.89 -5.57
CA ALA A 53 -13.02 -18.39 -6.09
C ALA A 53 -13.79 -19.29 -5.10
N SER A 54 -13.13 -19.80 -4.04
CA SER A 54 -13.68 -20.89 -3.20
C SER A 54 -13.92 -20.52 -1.72
N GLN A 55 -13.33 -19.45 -1.17
CA GLN A 55 -13.46 -19.10 0.27
C GLN A 55 -13.59 -17.58 0.49
N ARG A 56 -14.82 -17.08 0.65
CA ARG A 56 -15.11 -15.67 0.97
C ARG A 56 -15.21 -15.45 2.48
N THR A 57 -14.49 -14.45 2.99
CA THR A 57 -14.82 -13.75 4.24
C THR A 57 -14.57 -12.23 4.19
N GLU A 58 -13.83 -11.71 3.21
CA GLU A 58 -13.67 -10.26 3.02
C GLU A 58 -13.92 -9.86 1.54
N THR A 59 -14.49 -8.69 1.32
CA THR A 59 -15.07 -8.14 0.07
C THR A 59 -14.07 -7.84 -1.05
N SER A 60 -12.81 -8.27 -0.95
CA SER A 60 -11.75 -7.94 -1.91
C SER A 60 -11.69 -8.89 -3.10
N GLN A 61 -11.55 -8.37 -4.32
CA GLN A 61 -11.31 -9.15 -5.54
C GLN A 61 -9.86 -9.01 -6.02
N HIS A 62 -9.31 -10.00 -6.73
CA HIS A 62 -8.03 -9.82 -7.40
C HIS A 62 -8.14 -8.72 -8.49
N LEU A 63 -7.15 -7.83 -8.58
CA LEU A 63 -7.21 -6.63 -9.42
C LEU A 63 -7.43 -6.95 -10.90
N ALA A 64 -6.79 -8.00 -11.44
CA ALA A 64 -7.01 -8.42 -12.83
C ALA A 64 -8.46 -8.87 -13.11
N ASP A 65 -9.15 -9.39 -12.10
CA ASP A 65 -10.51 -9.93 -12.20
C ASP A 65 -11.56 -8.93 -11.71
N LEU A 66 -11.15 -7.71 -11.37
CA LEU A 66 -11.99 -6.71 -10.73
C LEU A 66 -13.22 -6.42 -11.59
N ASN A 67 -14.42 -6.78 -11.14
CA ASN A 67 -15.64 -6.40 -11.82
C ASN A 67 -16.04 -4.97 -11.42
N VAL A 68 -16.19 -4.10 -12.41
CA VAL A 68 -16.55 -2.69 -12.24
C VAL A 68 -17.75 -2.28 -13.07
N GLU A 69 -18.54 -3.23 -13.59
CA GLU A 69 -19.71 -2.94 -14.44
C GLU A 69 -20.77 -2.10 -13.70
N ASP A 70 -21.07 -2.46 -12.46
CA ASP A 70 -22.03 -1.74 -11.61
C ASP A 70 -21.35 -0.71 -10.67
N ALA A 71 -20.08 -0.39 -10.95
CA ALA A 71 -19.31 0.50 -10.10
C ALA A 71 -19.78 1.95 -10.24
N MET A 72 -19.91 2.62 -9.10
CA MET A 72 -20.27 4.03 -9.01
C MET A 72 -19.23 4.80 -8.19
N VAL A 73 -19.15 6.10 -8.43
CA VAL A 73 -18.28 6.98 -7.65
C VAL A 73 -19.10 7.64 -6.55
N VAL A 74 -18.74 7.36 -5.29
CA VAL A 74 -19.40 7.89 -4.10
C VAL A 74 -18.52 8.94 -3.44
N GLU A 75 -19.09 10.09 -3.09
CA GLU A 75 -18.42 11.11 -2.28
C GLU A 75 -18.40 10.68 -0.80
N CYS A 76 -17.23 10.69 -0.19
CA CYS A 76 -16.99 10.27 1.19
C CYS A 76 -16.27 11.37 2.00
N GLY A 77 -16.57 11.41 3.30
CA GLY A 77 -15.97 12.32 4.27
C GLY A 77 -16.77 13.60 4.49
N THR A 78 -16.82 14.07 5.74
CA THR A 78 -17.60 15.27 6.13
C THR A 78 -16.77 16.56 6.03
N GLY A 79 -15.45 16.49 6.27
CA GLY A 79 -14.52 17.60 6.08
C GLY A 79 -13.78 17.53 4.74
N ARG A 80 -12.71 16.74 4.68
CA ARG A 80 -11.93 16.54 3.46
C ARG A 80 -12.62 15.56 2.51
N LYS A 81 -13.37 16.11 1.56
CA LYS A 81 -14.02 15.33 0.50
C LYS A 81 -13.02 14.44 -0.24
N SER A 82 -13.34 13.16 -0.29
CA SER A 82 -12.71 12.15 -1.13
C SER A 82 -13.80 11.44 -1.93
N TRP A 83 -13.44 10.79 -3.02
CA TRP A 83 -14.37 9.99 -3.79
C TRP A 83 -13.82 8.58 -3.96
N ARG A 84 -14.68 7.58 -3.84
CA ARG A 84 -14.33 6.16 -3.89
C ARG A 84 -15.13 5.47 -4.97
N ILE A 85 -14.56 4.42 -5.54
CA ILE A 85 -15.30 3.49 -6.37
C ILE A 85 -16.00 2.53 -5.42
N CYS A 86 -17.33 2.43 -5.53
CA CYS A 86 -18.14 1.54 -4.74
C CYS A 86 -19.03 0.67 -5.65
N VAL A 87 -19.41 -0.50 -5.16
CA VAL A 87 -20.40 -1.39 -5.80
C VAL A 87 -21.53 -1.66 -4.80
N PRO A 88 -22.79 -1.76 -5.26
CA PRO A 88 -23.88 -2.15 -4.38
C PRO A 88 -23.63 -3.55 -3.80
N ASN A 89 -23.69 -3.68 -2.48
CA ASN A 89 -23.67 -4.97 -1.83
C ASN A 89 -24.99 -5.70 -2.15
N PRO A 90 -24.96 -6.94 -2.66
CA PRO A 90 -26.17 -7.67 -3.02
C PRO A 90 -27.07 -8.00 -1.84
N ASP A 91 -26.54 -8.03 -0.61
CA ASP A 91 -27.27 -8.47 0.58
C ASP A 91 -28.14 -7.35 1.18
N ASP A 92 -27.63 -6.12 1.25
CA ASP A 92 -28.31 -4.98 1.87
C ASP A 92 -28.51 -3.77 0.93
N GLY A 93 -27.96 -3.81 -0.28
CA GLY A 93 -27.99 -2.72 -1.25
C GLY A 93 -27.10 -1.53 -0.90
N ILE A 94 -26.35 -1.59 0.20
CA ILE A 94 -25.45 -0.52 0.62
C ILE A 94 -24.19 -0.56 -0.26
N ALA A 95 -23.76 0.60 -0.74
CA ALA A 95 -22.60 0.67 -1.62
C ALA A 95 -21.31 0.46 -0.82
N ASP A 96 -20.62 -0.65 -1.08
CA ASP A 96 -19.35 -1.00 -0.46
C ASP A 96 -18.17 -0.53 -1.30
N GLU A 97 -17.12 -0.05 -0.63
CA GLU A 97 -15.86 0.36 -1.27
C GLU A 97 -15.22 -0.83 -2.01
N VAL A 98 -14.86 -0.61 -3.27
CA VAL A 98 -14.15 -1.59 -4.07
C VAL A 98 -12.69 -1.67 -3.60
N VAL A 99 -12.37 -2.75 -2.88
CA VAL A 99 -11.01 -3.10 -2.48
C VAL A 99 -10.51 -4.21 -3.41
N PHE A 100 -9.33 -4.02 -3.98
CA PHE A 100 -8.67 -5.00 -4.83
C PHE A 100 -7.39 -5.54 -4.18
N ALA A 101 -7.09 -6.80 -4.46
CA ALA A 101 -5.86 -7.47 -4.10
C ALA A 101 -4.93 -7.60 -5.32
N VAL A 102 -3.64 -7.41 -5.13
CA VAL A 102 -2.64 -7.58 -6.18
C VAL A 102 -1.34 -8.11 -5.58
N GLN A 103 -0.81 -9.19 -6.14
CA GLN A 103 0.47 -9.74 -5.72
C GLN A 103 1.63 -9.07 -6.47
N GLY A 104 2.76 -8.93 -5.80
CA GLY A 104 3.99 -8.46 -6.42
C GLY A 104 5.19 -8.60 -5.50
N ILE A 105 6.37 -8.27 -6.02
CA ILE A 105 7.60 -8.22 -5.25
C ILE A 105 7.77 -6.81 -4.70
N ILE A 106 7.97 -6.68 -3.40
CA ILE A 106 8.17 -5.38 -2.74
C ILE A 106 9.45 -4.74 -3.27
N THR A 107 9.35 -3.58 -3.90
CA THR A 107 10.51 -2.77 -4.29
C THR A 107 10.86 -1.74 -3.23
N ARG A 108 9.84 -1.24 -2.51
CA ARG A 108 9.98 -0.24 -1.46
C ARG A 108 8.91 -0.44 -0.40
N SER A 109 9.29 -0.23 0.85
CA SER A 109 8.34 -0.20 1.95
C SER A 109 8.74 0.84 2.99
N ASN A 110 7.74 1.56 3.50
CA ASN A 110 7.81 2.42 4.66
C ASN A 110 6.52 2.22 5.45
N LEU A 111 6.39 1.03 6.05
CA LEU A 111 5.18 0.60 6.77
C LEU A 111 5.21 0.97 8.26
N VAL A 112 6.40 1.26 8.79
CA VAL A 112 6.61 1.83 10.13
C VAL A 112 7.32 3.16 9.96
N PRO A 113 6.71 4.29 10.35
CA PRO A 113 7.39 5.57 10.36
C PRO A 113 8.65 5.51 11.21
N THR A 114 9.77 5.87 10.61
CA THR A 114 11.02 6.08 11.34
C THR A 114 11.18 7.55 11.70
N ASN A 115 11.95 7.84 12.75
CA ASN A 115 12.34 9.21 13.15
C ASN A 115 11.16 10.14 13.52
N VAL A 116 10.11 9.61 14.15
CA VAL A 116 8.94 10.38 14.59
C VAL A 116 9.10 11.06 15.97
N GLN A 117 10.20 10.77 16.69
CA GLN A 117 10.39 11.22 18.08
C GLN A 117 10.42 12.75 18.26
N HIS A 118 10.87 13.49 17.26
CA HIS A 118 10.98 14.96 17.28
C HIS A 118 10.01 15.63 16.29
N MET A 119 8.95 14.91 15.91
CA MET A 119 7.99 15.40 14.94
C MET A 119 6.95 16.31 15.59
N ASP A 120 6.61 17.41 14.92
CA ASP A 120 5.46 18.24 15.30
C ASP A 120 4.15 17.71 14.68
N HIS A 121 3.00 18.18 15.20
CA HIS A 121 1.69 17.76 14.73
C HIS A 121 1.43 18.05 13.24
N ARG A 122 1.99 19.12 12.67
CA ARG A 122 1.81 19.46 11.25
C ARG A 122 2.54 18.48 10.34
N ARG A 123 3.74 18.04 10.76
CA ARG A 123 4.51 17.01 10.07
C ARG A 123 3.89 15.62 10.27
N ALA A 124 3.25 15.37 11.41
CA ALA A 124 2.54 14.13 11.68
C ALA A 124 1.43 13.84 10.65
N LEU A 125 0.70 14.88 10.18
CA LEU A 125 -0.31 14.75 9.11
C LEU A 125 0.24 14.28 7.77
N ARG A 126 1.55 14.36 7.57
CA ARG A 126 2.23 13.91 6.35
C ARG A 126 2.80 12.50 6.49
N LEU A 127 2.66 11.88 7.67
CA LEU A 127 3.08 10.50 7.88
C LEU A 127 2.14 9.56 7.15
N THR A 128 2.75 8.70 6.35
CA THR A 128 2.05 7.67 5.61
C THR A 128 2.72 6.31 5.81
N GLN A 129 1.91 5.27 5.82
CA GLN A 129 2.34 3.90 5.58
C GLN A 129 2.32 3.69 4.08
N HIS A 130 3.40 3.17 3.51
CA HIS A 130 3.54 3.07 2.05
C HIS A 130 4.27 1.81 1.62
N ILE A 131 3.82 1.24 0.52
CA ILE A 131 4.42 0.07 -0.13
C ILE A 131 4.41 0.26 -1.65
N GLU A 132 5.50 -0.13 -2.30
CA GLU A 132 5.60 -0.26 -3.75
C GLU A 132 5.89 -1.72 -4.08
N ILE A 133 5.13 -2.26 -5.04
CA ILE A 133 5.32 -3.60 -5.57
C ILE A 133 5.53 -3.55 -7.08
N THR A 134 6.22 -4.55 -7.62
CA THR A 134 6.43 -4.73 -9.06
C THR A 134 6.19 -6.18 -9.46
N GLY A 135 5.77 -6.37 -10.71
CA GLY A 135 5.53 -7.69 -11.29
C GLY A 135 6.77 -8.41 -11.81
N PHE A 136 7.92 -7.73 -11.99
CA PHE A 136 9.03 -8.32 -12.74
C PHE A 136 8.62 -8.78 -14.15
N GLU A 137 7.77 -7.98 -14.81
CA GLU A 137 7.24 -8.25 -16.15
C GLU A 137 6.42 -9.55 -16.26
N THR A 138 5.85 -10.02 -15.14
CA THR A 138 4.95 -11.18 -15.16
C THR A 138 3.60 -10.84 -15.80
N GLY A 139 3.01 -11.80 -16.51
CA GLY A 139 1.76 -11.60 -17.25
C GLY A 139 0.60 -11.22 -16.32
N VAL A 140 0.48 -11.90 -15.19
CA VAL A 140 -0.57 -11.63 -14.19
C VAL A 140 -0.51 -10.19 -13.66
N PHE A 141 0.69 -9.65 -13.46
CA PHE A 141 0.84 -8.28 -12.96
C PHE A 141 0.47 -7.25 -14.04
N GLU A 142 0.88 -7.49 -15.29
CA GLU A 142 0.55 -6.62 -16.42
C GLU A 142 -0.96 -6.60 -16.73
N GLU A 143 -1.64 -7.74 -16.59
CA GLU A 143 -3.11 -7.81 -16.62
C GLU A 143 -3.73 -6.92 -15.54
N SER A 144 -3.17 -6.96 -14.33
CA SER A 144 -3.63 -6.15 -13.21
C SER A 144 -3.42 -4.66 -13.46
N MET A 145 -2.31 -4.26 -14.09
CA MET A 145 -2.06 -2.88 -14.49
C MET A 145 -3.02 -2.42 -15.59
N THR A 146 -3.35 -3.29 -16.54
CA THR A 146 -4.36 -3.01 -17.57
C THR A 146 -5.74 -2.79 -16.94
N ARG A 147 -6.13 -3.62 -15.97
CA ARG A 147 -7.41 -3.48 -15.27
C ARG A 147 -7.44 -2.24 -14.36
N LEU A 148 -6.30 -1.85 -13.80
CA LEU A 148 -6.15 -0.60 -13.05
C LEU A 148 -6.49 0.63 -13.90
N GLU A 149 -6.08 0.66 -15.17
CA GLU A 149 -6.42 1.76 -16.08
C GLU A 149 -7.94 1.85 -16.33
N VAL A 150 -8.61 0.71 -16.51
CA VAL A 150 -10.09 0.67 -16.63
C VAL A 150 -10.75 1.23 -15.37
N ALA A 151 -10.26 0.88 -14.18
CA ALA A 151 -10.80 1.42 -12.93
C ALA A 151 -10.54 2.94 -12.79
N GLN A 152 -9.41 3.44 -13.29
CA GLN A 152 -9.13 4.89 -13.31
C GLN A 152 -10.04 5.66 -14.29
N ASP A 153 -10.46 5.03 -15.38
CA ASP A 153 -11.38 5.63 -16.36
C ASP A 153 -12.74 5.97 -15.74
N ILE A 154 -13.20 5.20 -14.75
CA ILE A 154 -14.43 5.46 -14.01
C ILE A 154 -14.38 6.83 -13.32
N PHE A 155 -13.26 7.15 -12.68
CA PHE A 155 -13.06 8.48 -12.10
C PHE A 155 -12.95 9.55 -13.19
N ALA A 156 -12.24 9.27 -14.29
CA ALA A 156 -12.08 10.22 -15.39
C ALA A 156 -13.44 10.60 -16.01
N GLN A 157 -14.34 9.63 -16.16
CA GLN A 157 -15.70 9.83 -16.64
C GLN A 157 -16.55 10.62 -15.64
N HIS A 158 -16.51 10.24 -14.35
CA HIS A 158 -17.26 10.92 -13.31
C HIS A 158 -16.88 12.41 -13.18
N PHE A 159 -15.60 12.73 -13.32
CA PHE A 159 -15.09 14.09 -13.28
C PHE A 159 -14.91 14.72 -14.68
N SER A 160 -15.74 14.32 -15.65
CA SER A 160 -15.74 14.95 -16.98
C SER A 160 -15.91 16.47 -16.84
N GLY A 161 -14.93 17.23 -17.33
CA GLY A 161 -14.86 18.69 -17.16
C GLY A 161 -13.93 19.17 -16.04
N HIS A 162 -13.25 18.27 -15.33
CA HIS A 162 -12.15 18.60 -14.43
C HIS A 162 -10.85 17.92 -14.87
N PRO A 163 -9.68 18.58 -14.69
CA PRO A 163 -8.39 17.94 -14.90
C PRO A 163 -8.18 16.82 -13.87
N VAL A 164 -8.12 15.58 -14.34
CA VAL A 164 -7.85 14.38 -13.54
C VAL A 164 -6.40 13.96 -13.75
N SER A 165 -5.64 13.90 -12.66
CA SER A 165 -4.30 13.31 -12.60
C SER A 165 -4.44 11.84 -12.25
N ARG A 166 -4.15 10.97 -13.23
CA ARG A 166 -4.11 9.51 -13.05
C ARG A 166 -3.08 9.10 -12.00
N LEU A 167 -3.30 7.95 -11.39
CA LEU A 167 -2.33 7.27 -10.55
C LEU A 167 -1.10 6.94 -11.41
N ALA A 168 0.08 7.31 -10.93
CA ALA A 168 1.32 7.03 -11.65
C ALA A 168 1.74 5.56 -11.44
N THR A 169 1.98 4.85 -12.54
CA THR A 169 2.54 3.50 -12.58
C THR A 169 3.89 3.51 -13.29
N PRO A 170 4.95 4.06 -12.65
CA PRO A 170 6.24 4.23 -13.30
C PRO A 170 6.81 2.88 -13.76
N ILE A 171 7.42 2.88 -14.94
CA ILE A 171 8.13 1.71 -15.47
C ILE A 171 9.58 1.76 -14.95
N GLY A 172 9.92 0.81 -14.08
CA GLY A 172 11.26 0.62 -13.56
C GLY A 172 12.10 -0.32 -14.43
N ARG A 173 13.21 -0.81 -13.88
CA ARG A 173 14.03 -1.87 -14.51
C ARG A 173 13.35 -3.25 -14.49
N THR A 174 12.25 -3.37 -13.77
CA THR A 174 11.55 -4.62 -13.43
C THR A 174 10.10 -4.59 -13.91
N GLY A 175 9.80 -3.75 -14.91
CA GLY A 175 8.43 -3.50 -15.39
C GLY A 175 7.69 -2.43 -14.59
N HIS A 176 6.36 -2.47 -14.66
CA HIS A 176 5.49 -1.53 -13.96
C HIS A 176 5.63 -1.65 -12.44
N VAL A 177 5.52 -0.51 -11.76
CA VAL A 177 5.50 -0.40 -10.30
C VAL A 177 4.15 0.18 -9.87
N LEU A 178 3.51 -0.48 -8.90
CA LEU A 178 2.30 0.01 -8.26
C LEU A 178 2.61 0.39 -6.81
N GLY A 179 2.33 1.64 -6.46
CA GLY A 179 2.45 2.15 -5.09
C GLY A 179 1.09 2.37 -4.44
N ALA A 180 0.96 2.02 -3.16
CA ALA A 180 -0.19 2.38 -2.34
C ALA A 180 0.27 2.95 -0.99
N SER A 181 -0.53 3.86 -0.45
CA SER A 181 -0.26 4.48 0.84
C SER A 181 -1.52 4.70 1.66
N ASN A 182 -1.36 4.77 2.97
CA ASN A 182 -2.41 5.25 3.86
C ASN A 182 -1.84 6.31 4.82
N GLN A 183 -2.64 7.32 5.17
CA GLN A 183 -2.25 8.29 6.20
C GLN A 183 -2.35 7.64 7.57
N ILE A 184 -1.42 7.96 8.46
CA ILE A 184 -1.44 7.44 9.83
C ILE A 184 -2.39 8.25 10.70
N PHE A 185 -2.47 9.56 10.44
CA PHE A 185 -3.31 10.48 11.18
C PHE A 185 -4.26 11.21 10.24
N THR A 186 -5.45 11.45 10.75
CA THR A 186 -6.47 12.34 10.18
C THR A 186 -6.78 13.44 11.19
N LEU A 187 -7.19 14.61 10.71
CA LEU A 187 -7.68 15.66 11.59
C LEU A 187 -9.08 15.28 12.12
N LYS A 188 -9.29 15.38 13.43
CA LYS A 188 -10.58 15.07 14.06
C LYS A 188 -11.74 15.93 13.51
N VAL A 189 -11.45 17.15 13.04
CA VAL A 189 -12.45 18.02 12.39
C VAL A 189 -12.98 17.44 11.07
N ASP A 190 -12.19 16.59 10.39
CA ASP A 190 -12.61 15.95 9.14
C ASP A 190 -13.44 14.68 9.39
N THR A 191 -13.33 14.11 10.59
CA THR A 191 -14.00 12.89 11.05
C THR A 191 -14.52 13.02 12.49
N PRO A 192 -15.45 13.97 12.75
CA PRO A 192 -15.83 14.36 14.12
C PRO A 192 -16.51 13.24 14.93
N THR A 193 -17.12 12.27 14.24
CA THR A 193 -17.80 11.12 14.82
C THR A 193 -16.89 9.91 15.01
N GLU A 194 -15.69 9.90 14.43
CA GLU A 194 -14.78 8.77 14.53
C GLU A 194 -14.03 8.77 15.85
N GLN A 195 -13.86 7.57 16.39
CA GLN A 195 -13.01 7.32 17.54
C GLN A 195 -11.63 6.87 17.07
N GLY A 196 -10.61 7.21 17.86
CA GLY A 196 -9.24 6.76 17.59
C GLY A 196 -9.10 5.24 17.78
N SER A 197 -8.47 4.60 16.81
CA SER A 197 -7.99 3.23 16.86
C SER A 197 -6.64 3.15 17.58
N GLU A 198 -6.38 2.00 18.18
CA GLU A 198 -5.07 1.66 18.72
C GLU A 198 -4.08 1.33 17.59
N PHE A 199 -2.80 1.64 17.81
CA PHE A 199 -1.76 1.19 16.89
C PHE A 199 -1.52 -0.30 17.05
N GLN A 200 -1.41 -1.02 15.93
CA GLN A 200 -1.13 -2.45 15.95
C GLN A 200 0.26 -2.74 16.57
N PRO A 201 0.45 -3.93 17.17
CA PRO A 201 1.75 -4.33 17.70
C PRO A 201 2.88 -4.14 16.68
N GLY A 202 3.99 -3.54 17.12
CA GLY A 202 5.16 -3.29 16.28
C GLY A 202 5.07 -2.08 15.34
N MET A 203 3.91 -1.41 15.23
CA MET A 203 3.81 -0.11 14.53
C MET A 203 4.45 1.02 15.34
N ASP A 204 4.30 1.00 16.67
CA ASP A 204 4.82 2.03 17.55
C ASP A 204 5.59 1.47 18.75
N PRO A 205 6.73 0.78 18.52
CA PRO A 205 7.47 0.13 19.60
C PRO A 205 8.00 1.10 20.66
N LEU A 206 8.09 2.40 20.35
CA LEU A 206 8.62 3.44 21.25
C LEU A 206 7.54 4.40 21.75
N GLY A 207 6.25 4.13 21.50
CA GLY A 207 5.12 4.99 21.88
C GLY A 207 5.17 6.40 21.25
N SER A 208 5.94 6.58 20.18
CA SER A 208 6.17 7.89 19.57
C SER A 208 5.02 8.34 18.68
N LEU A 209 4.31 7.41 18.03
CA LEU A 209 3.08 7.72 17.31
C LEU A 209 1.94 7.99 18.29
N GLU A 210 1.86 7.25 19.39
CA GLU A 210 0.87 7.47 20.45
C GLU A 210 1.01 8.88 21.04
N ARG A 211 2.25 9.33 21.29
CA ARG A 211 2.52 10.71 21.74
C ARG A 211 2.14 11.81 20.74
N LEU A 212 1.99 11.48 19.46
CA LEU A 212 1.57 12.43 18.42
C LEU A 212 0.05 12.56 18.31
N LYS A 213 -0.72 11.58 18.85
CA LYS A 213 -2.17 11.73 19.02
C LYS A 213 -2.44 12.94 19.91
N SER A 214 -3.47 13.69 19.57
CA SER A 214 -3.89 14.89 20.29
C SER A 214 -5.39 15.06 20.16
N GLU A 215 -5.96 16.12 20.75
CA GLU A 215 -7.37 16.45 20.55
C GLU A 215 -7.71 16.71 19.06
N GLU A 216 -6.72 17.13 18.26
CA GLU A 216 -6.88 17.46 16.85
C GLU A 216 -6.51 16.30 15.91
N LEU A 217 -5.68 15.35 16.35
CA LEU A 217 -5.15 14.26 15.51
C LEU A 217 -5.57 12.89 16.03
N ILE A 218 -6.25 12.14 15.17
CA ILE A 218 -6.68 10.77 15.46
C ILE A 218 -6.07 9.79 14.46
N HIS A 219 -5.82 8.57 14.92
CA HIS A 219 -5.60 7.40 14.06
C HIS A 219 -6.96 6.72 13.91
N GLY A 220 -7.77 7.11 12.92
CA GLY A 220 -9.14 6.61 12.76
C GLY A 220 -9.19 5.19 12.15
N PRO A 221 -10.38 4.57 12.06
CA PRO A 221 -10.56 3.26 11.42
C PRO A 221 -10.01 3.21 9.98
N GLU A 222 -10.15 4.31 9.23
CA GLU A 222 -9.64 4.40 7.86
C GLU A 222 -8.12 4.52 7.77
N ASN A 223 -7.44 4.87 8.86
CA ASN A 223 -5.98 4.96 8.92
C ASN A 223 -5.32 3.60 9.22
N VAL A 224 -6.10 2.58 9.58
CA VAL A 224 -5.58 1.26 9.94
C VAL A 224 -5.18 0.50 8.68
N VAL A 225 -3.93 0.04 8.64
CA VAL A 225 -3.44 -0.96 7.68
C VAL A 225 -3.28 -2.29 8.39
N ARG A 226 -3.87 -3.36 7.84
CA ARG A 226 -3.76 -4.71 8.40
C ARG A 226 -2.56 -5.45 7.83
N TYR A 227 -1.90 -6.25 8.66
CA TYR A 227 -0.74 -7.03 8.27
C TYR A 227 -0.98 -8.51 8.52
N TYR A 228 -0.67 -9.32 7.53
CA TYR A 228 -0.82 -10.77 7.62
C TYR A 228 0.44 -11.48 7.14
N LYS A 229 0.59 -12.72 7.58
CA LYS A 229 1.58 -13.64 7.06
C LYS A 229 0.87 -14.92 6.66
N ARG A 230 1.12 -15.36 5.43
CA ARG A 230 0.66 -16.66 4.98
C ARG A 230 1.51 -17.76 5.58
N THR A 231 0.85 -18.79 6.07
CA THR A 231 1.46 -20.02 6.56
C THR A 231 0.86 -21.20 5.82
N ARG A 232 1.71 -22.13 5.38
CA ARG A 232 1.29 -23.39 4.77
C ARG A 232 1.65 -24.51 5.74
N ASP A 233 0.64 -25.24 6.17
CA ASP A 233 0.85 -26.48 6.91
C ASP A 233 1.43 -27.52 5.96
N GLN A 234 2.64 -27.99 6.25
CA GLN A 234 3.34 -28.95 5.41
C GLN A 234 2.68 -30.33 5.39
N SER A 235 1.94 -30.68 6.45
CA SER A 235 1.30 -31.98 6.58
C SER A 235 -0.05 -32.04 5.87
N THR A 236 -0.84 -30.97 5.95
CA THR A 236 -2.19 -30.91 5.38
C THR A 236 -2.27 -30.16 4.05
N GLY A 237 -1.23 -29.39 3.71
CA GLY A 237 -1.25 -28.46 2.58
C GLY A 237 -2.16 -27.24 2.81
N LYS A 238 -2.80 -27.13 3.99
CA LYS A 238 -3.74 -26.06 4.28
C LYS A 238 -3.01 -24.73 4.41
N THR A 239 -3.55 -23.72 3.74
CA THR A 239 -3.08 -22.34 3.85
C THR A 239 -3.88 -21.61 4.93
N SER A 240 -3.20 -20.89 5.82
CA SER A 240 -3.79 -19.96 6.78
C SER A 240 -3.11 -18.60 6.69
N TYR A 241 -3.79 -17.57 7.20
CA TYR A 241 -3.33 -16.19 7.22
C TYR A 241 -3.35 -15.69 8.66
N ASP A 242 -2.18 -15.60 9.26
CA ASP A 242 -2.04 -15.16 10.65
C ASP A 242 -1.78 -13.66 10.68
N THR A 243 -2.40 -12.96 11.63
CA THR A 243 -2.10 -11.54 11.88
C THR A 243 -0.62 -11.36 12.18
N SER A 244 -0.04 -10.29 11.66
CA SER A 244 1.37 -9.96 11.80
C SER A 244 1.60 -8.47 12.06
N PHE A 245 2.85 -8.04 11.96
CA PHE A 245 3.26 -6.66 12.20
C PHE A 245 4.09 -6.13 11.01
N PRO A 246 4.07 -4.83 10.74
CA PRO A 246 4.72 -4.25 9.55
C PRO A 246 6.24 -4.47 9.50
N GLY A 247 6.86 -4.71 10.64
CA GLY A 247 8.30 -4.95 10.77
C GLY A 247 8.81 -6.22 10.08
N ILE A 248 7.95 -7.12 9.60
CA ILE A 248 8.39 -8.34 8.90
C ILE A 248 8.66 -8.17 7.40
N PHE A 249 8.11 -7.12 6.77
CA PHE A 249 8.15 -6.92 5.33
C PHE A 249 9.45 -6.23 4.89
N ARG A 250 10.08 -6.74 3.83
CA ARG A 250 11.32 -6.19 3.27
C ARG A 250 11.25 -6.08 1.75
N PRO A 251 11.98 -5.12 1.14
CA PRO A 251 12.21 -5.14 -0.29
C PRO A 251 12.79 -6.49 -0.74
N GLY A 252 12.21 -7.06 -1.79
CA GLY A 252 12.47 -8.40 -2.30
C GLY A 252 11.47 -9.47 -1.84
N ASP A 253 10.65 -9.21 -0.83
CA ASP A 253 9.62 -10.17 -0.42
C ASP A 253 8.48 -10.21 -1.45
N ILE A 254 7.89 -11.39 -1.64
CA ILE A 254 6.66 -11.57 -2.40
C ILE A 254 5.49 -11.32 -1.45
N ALA A 255 4.65 -10.34 -1.78
CA ALA A 255 3.54 -9.91 -0.96
C ALA A 255 2.28 -9.69 -1.79
N GLU A 256 1.13 -9.80 -1.12
CA GLU A 256 -0.16 -9.35 -1.63
C GLU A 256 -0.51 -8.02 -0.97
N MET A 257 -0.89 -7.05 -1.78
CA MET A 257 -1.35 -5.74 -1.35
C MET A 257 -2.86 -5.64 -1.58
N HIS A 258 -3.59 -5.25 -0.54
CA HIS A 258 -5.01 -4.89 -0.64
C HIS A 258 -5.13 -3.39 -0.64
N ALA A 259 -5.73 -2.84 -1.68
CA ALA A 259 -5.82 -1.40 -1.88
C ALA A 259 -7.13 -0.99 -2.57
N SER A 260 -7.46 0.29 -2.50
CA SER A 260 -8.58 0.87 -3.25
C SER A 260 -8.12 2.13 -3.99
N LEU A 261 -8.79 2.46 -5.10
CA LEU A 261 -8.60 3.73 -5.74
C LEU A 261 -9.46 4.80 -5.06
N ILE A 262 -8.83 5.89 -4.65
CA ILE A 262 -9.51 7.08 -4.16
C ILE A 262 -9.14 8.28 -5.02
N ALA A 263 -10.11 9.16 -5.26
CA ALA A 263 -9.89 10.46 -5.85
C ALA A 263 -9.96 11.53 -4.76
N ILE A 264 -9.02 12.47 -4.78
CA ILE A 264 -8.99 13.62 -3.87
C ILE A 264 -8.85 14.91 -4.66
N ARG A 265 -9.50 15.97 -4.17
CA ARG A 265 -9.31 17.30 -4.75
C ARG A 265 -8.02 17.91 -4.21
N THR A 266 -7.17 18.39 -5.11
CA THR A 266 -5.94 19.11 -4.78
C THR A 266 -6.18 20.62 -4.72
N GLY A 267 -5.23 21.37 -4.15
CA GLY A 267 -5.36 22.82 -3.95
C GLY A 267 -5.53 23.63 -5.24
N ASP A 268 -5.04 23.11 -6.35
CA ASP A 268 -5.18 23.67 -7.69
C ASP A 268 -6.49 23.25 -8.40
N LYS A 269 -7.47 22.77 -7.63
CA LYS A 269 -8.78 22.28 -8.10
C LYS A 269 -8.71 21.09 -9.06
N LYS A 270 -7.54 20.46 -9.20
CA LYS A 270 -7.40 19.20 -9.94
C LYS A 270 -7.92 18.04 -9.08
N ILE A 271 -8.33 16.98 -9.74
CA ILE A 271 -8.62 15.71 -9.10
C ILE A 271 -7.37 14.85 -9.22
N LYS A 272 -6.90 14.27 -8.13
CA LYS A 272 -5.79 13.33 -8.13
C LYS A 272 -6.29 11.96 -7.70
N ILE A 273 -6.08 10.96 -8.55
CA ILE A 273 -6.32 9.56 -8.20
C ILE A 273 -5.10 9.04 -7.44
N THR A 274 -5.34 8.36 -6.34
CA THR A 274 -4.31 7.72 -5.50
C THR A 274 -4.78 6.34 -5.04
N CYS A 275 -3.84 5.48 -4.68
CA CYS A 275 -4.13 4.15 -4.17
C CYS A 275 -4.05 4.14 -2.64
N ARG A 276 -5.19 3.89 -1.95
CA ARG A 276 -5.25 3.77 -0.49
C ARG A 276 -4.90 2.35 -0.09
N LEU A 277 -3.93 2.20 0.81
CA LEU A 277 -3.51 0.90 1.34
C LEU A 277 -4.43 0.44 2.48
N HIS A 278 -4.97 -0.78 2.40
CA HIS A 278 -5.81 -1.39 3.44
C HIS A 278 -5.12 -2.54 4.16
N ALA A 279 -4.44 -3.42 3.42
CA ALA A 279 -3.69 -4.53 4.02
C ALA A 279 -2.48 -4.95 3.20
N VAL A 280 -1.54 -5.62 3.86
CA VAL A 280 -0.39 -6.29 3.23
C VAL A 280 -0.24 -7.69 3.82
N THR A 281 -0.15 -8.68 2.95
CA THR A 281 0.05 -10.09 3.32
C THR A 281 1.39 -10.59 2.80
N LEU A 282 2.24 -11.12 3.68
CA LEU A 282 3.49 -11.74 3.27
C LEU A 282 3.22 -13.13 2.70
N LEU A 283 3.55 -13.35 1.43
CA LEU A 283 3.34 -14.63 0.74
C LEU A 283 4.58 -15.51 0.76
N ASP A 284 5.75 -14.93 0.47
CA ASP A 284 7.05 -15.60 0.54
C ASP A 284 8.19 -14.60 0.78
N ASN A 285 9.15 -14.97 1.65
CA ASN A 285 10.39 -14.25 1.90
C ASN A 285 11.65 -15.13 1.75
N SER A 286 11.51 -16.32 1.18
CA SER A 286 12.61 -17.27 0.94
C SER A 286 13.73 -16.65 0.10
N TYR A 287 13.36 -15.92 -0.96
CA TYR A 287 14.29 -15.23 -1.86
C TYR A 287 15.11 -14.14 -1.16
N THR A 288 14.45 -13.29 -0.37
CA THR A 288 15.12 -12.24 0.42
C THR A 288 16.05 -12.84 1.47
N LYS A 289 15.62 -13.90 2.15
CA LYS A 289 16.44 -14.63 3.13
C LYS A 289 17.67 -15.27 2.49
N ALA A 290 17.48 -16.00 1.39
CA ALA A 290 18.58 -16.63 0.64
C ALA A 290 19.60 -15.58 0.17
N ALA A 291 19.14 -14.49 -0.46
CA ALA A 291 20.02 -13.41 -0.91
C ALA A 291 20.79 -12.75 0.24
N THR A 292 20.19 -12.67 1.44
CA THR A 292 20.85 -12.15 2.64
C THR A 292 21.95 -13.09 3.14
N ILE A 293 21.67 -14.40 3.18
CA ILE A 293 22.66 -15.43 3.55
C ILE A 293 23.84 -15.39 2.57
N ASP A 294 23.57 -15.40 1.27
CA ASP A 294 24.62 -15.37 0.24
C ASP A 294 25.49 -14.13 0.34
N LYS A 295 24.89 -12.97 0.63
CA LYS A 295 25.62 -11.72 0.88
C LYS A 295 26.56 -11.80 2.07
N ILE A 296 26.10 -12.41 3.17
CA ILE A 296 26.92 -12.60 4.38
C ILE A 296 28.08 -13.55 4.06
N MET A 297 27.80 -14.69 3.44
CA MET A 297 28.81 -15.68 3.08
C MET A 297 29.87 -15.12 2.11
N HIS A 298 29.46 -14.29 1.16
CA HIS A 298 30.38 -13.63 0.23
C HIS A 298 31.31 -12.64 0.94
N LYS A 299 30.81 -11.87 1.91
CA LYS A 299 31.62 -10.93 2.71
C LYS A 299 32.60 -11.63 3.65
N SER A 300 32.26 -12.84 4.10
CA SER A 300 33.08 -13.61 5.05
C SER A 300 34.23 -14.38 4.38
N ARG A 301 34.36 -14.37 3.05
CA ARG A 301 35.53 -14.97 2.38
C ARG A 301 36.77 -14.11 2.65
N PRO A 302 37.84 -14.67 3.27
CA PRO A 302 39.06 -13.92 3.49
C PRO A 302 39.63 -13.49 2.15
N THR A 303 39.88 -12.19 2.01
CA THR A 303 40.65 -11.65 0.88
C THR A 303 42.03 -12.28 0.98
N SER A 304 42.30 -13.29 0.15
CA SER A 304 43.60 -13.95 0.11
C SER A 304 44.65 -12.87 -0.13
N ALA A 305 45.46 -12.60 0.90
CA ALA A 305 46.55 -11.65 0.87
C ALA A 305 47.45 -12.01 -0.31
N THR A 306 47.69 -11.01 -1.16
CA THR A 306 48.67 -11.03 -2.24
C THR A 306 50.00 -11.50 -1.66
N GLN A 307 50.43 -12.71 -2.04
CA GLN A 307 51.81 -13.13 -1.85
C GLN A 307 52.68 -12.34 -2.82
N VAL A 308 53.61 -11.55 -2.28
CA VAL A 308 54.83 -11.07 -2.95
C VAL A 308 55.99 -11.40 -2.03
#